data_AF-A0A965VR77-F1
#
_entry.id   AF-A0A965VR77-F1
#
_cell.length_a   1.000
_cell.length_b   1.000
_cell.length_c   1.000
_cell.angle_alpha   90.00
_cell.angle_beta   90.00
_cell.angle_gamma   90.00
#
_symmetry.space_group_name_H-M   'P 1'
#
loop_
_entity.id
_entity.type
_entity.pdbx_description
1 polymer ?
#
loop_
_entity_poly.entity_id
_entity_poly.type
_entity_poly.pdbx_seq_one_letter_code
_entity_poly.pdbx_strand_id
1 'polypeptide(L)'
;MSKAGTVSRTLAVGVALVLVTARPVQSQELTMCASSAQIAAVRSALDGKEPAPLGATAATLKTPEAIVASALPAAQAYGVSATHFQVIWKSLETWSDATIFISKGSDLFEVQGSVARGEPSKRSKFFNLHREGPGLIGHLRPDLYSSIYLLEIPGTSTTLRGVVFFDQSGASVFSVYVPGEGAPPPAAAVDQFKATSTLIRSLPKLCQSESHSH
;
A
#
# COMPACT_ATOMS: atom_id res chain seq x y z
N MET A 1 -4.86 77.29 52.17
CA MET A 1 -5.02 75.92 52.71
C MET A 1 -6.43 75.46 52.39
N SER A 2 -6.62 74.52 51.46
CA SER A 2 -7.92 73.82 51.34
C SER A 2 -7.72 72.48 50.63
N LYS A 3 -8.15 71.41 51.30
CA LYS A 3 -8.16 70.03 50.81
C LYS A 3 -9.47 69.78 50.06
N ALA A 4 -9.38 69.18 48.88
CA ALA A 4 -10.45 68.42 48.23
C ALA A 4 -9.75 67.22 47.58
N GLY A 5 -10.13 65.96 47.75
CA GLY A 5 -11.46 65.37 47.92
C GLY A 5 -11.57 64.31 46.82
N THR A 6 -10.94 63.15 47.05
CA THR A 6 -10.78 62.09 46.03
C THR A 6 -12.07 61.30 45.84
N VAL A 7 -12.62 61.28 44.63
CA VAL A 7 -13.69 60.36 44.22
C VAL A 7 -13.05 59.16 43.52
N SER A 8 -13.21 57.98 44.11
CA SER A 8 -12.77 56.71 43.52
C SER A 8 -13.79 56.25 42.48
N ARG A 9 -13.37 56.13 41.21
CA ARG A 9 -14.13 55.45 40.16
C ARG A 9 -13.44 54.12 39.86
N THR A 10 -14.05 53.04 40.32
CA THR A 10 -13.63 51.68 40.01
C THR A 10 -14.03 51.34 38.57
N LEU A 11 -13.05 51.21 37.67
CA LEU A 11 -13.27 50.62 36.34
C LEU A 11 -13.21 49.09 36.48
N ALA A 12 -14.34 48.42 36.21
CA ALA A 12 -14.37 46.96 36.07
C ALA A 12 -13.82 46.58 34.68
N VAL A 13 -12.64 45.97 34.64
CA VAL A 13 -12.06 45.39 33.42
C VAL A 13 -12.67 44.00 33.24
N GLY A 14 -13.58 43.85 32.29
CA GLY A 14 -14.11 42.56 31.87
C GLY A 14 -13.09 41.84 30.99
N VAL A 15 -12.48 40.77 31.51
CA VAL A 15 -11.63 39.87 30.74
C VAL A 15 -12.55 38.90 29.98
N ALA A 16 -12.71 39.12 28.67
CA ALA A 16 -13.37 38.17 27.79
C ALA A 16 -12.39 37.01 27.50
N LEU A 17 -12.63 35.87 28.13
CA LEU A 17 -11.89 34.63 27.89
C LEU A 17 -12.34 34.03 26.55
N VAL A 18 -11.59 34.27 25.49
CA VAL A 18 -11.78 33.60 24.20
C VAL A 18 -11.20 32.19 24.31
N LEU A 19 -12.04 31.18 24.50
CA LEU A 19 -11.62 29.78 24.37
C LEU A 19 -11.33 29.48 22.90
N VAL A 20 -10.04 29.49 22.53
CA VAL A 20 -9.58 28.88 21.28
C VAL A 20 -9.62 27.38 21.47
N THR A 21 -10.64 26.72 20.91
CA THR A 21 -10.67 25.26 20.82
C THR A 21 -9.66 24.84 19.76
N ALA A 22 -8.47 24.43 20.20
CA ALA A 22 -7.53 23.75 19.32
C ALA A 22 -8.19 22.46 18.82
N ARG A 23 -8.55 22.42 17.52
CA ARG A 23 -8.96 21.17 16.88
C ARG A 23 -7.79 20.19 17.02
N PRO A 24 -8.02 18.93 17.41
CA PRO A 24 -6.97 17.93 17.37
C PRO A 24 -6.48 17.86 15.92
N VAL A 25 -5.19 18.09 15.71
CA VAL A 25 -4.55 17.72 14.45
C VAL A 25 -4.59 16.20 14.42
N GLN A 26 -5.58 15.66 13.72
CA GLN A 26 -5.60 14.25 13.37
C GLN A 26 -4.30 14.01 12.61
N SER A 27 -3.36 13.27 13.21
CA SER A 27 -2.21 12.74 12.51
C SER A 27 -2.75 11.80 11.44
N GLN A 28 -2.99 12.33 10.25
CA GLN A 28 -3.16 11.52 9.05
C GLN A 28 -1.85 10.74 8.93
N GLU A 29 -1.87 9.46 9.31
CA GLU A 29 -0.94 8.49 8.73
C GLU A 29 -0.96 8.77 7.22
N LEU A 30 0.20 9.10 6.66
CA LEU A 30 0.38 9.47 5.26
C LEU A 30 0.07 8.27 4.37
N THR A 31 -1.22 7.96 4.26
CA THR A 31 -1.72 6.88 3.44
C THR A 31 -1.74 7.40 2.01
N MET A 32 -0.93 6.81 1.13
CA MET A 32 -0.83 7.20 -0.28
C MET A 32 -2.04 6.73 -1.06
N CYS A 33 -3.16 7.44 -0.91
CA CYS A 33 -4.35 7.26 -1.73
C CYS A 33 -4.38 8.28 -2.87
N ALA A 34 -4.65 7.80 -4.08
CA ALA A 34 -4.81 8.65 -5.26
C ALA A 34 -5.98 9.63 -5.08
N SER A 35 -5.74 10.89 -5.41
CA SER A 35 -6.77 11.90 -5.64
C SER A 35 -7.58 11.58 -6.90
N SER A 36 -8.76 12.18 -7.06
CA SER A 36 -9.61 11.99 -8.25
C SER A 36 -8.89 12.36 -9.56
N ALA A 37 -8.00 13.36 -9.54
CA ALA A 37 -7.17 13.72 -10.69
C ALA A 37 -6.13 12.63 -11.03
N GLN A 38 -5.46 12.06 -10.02
CA GLN A 38 -4.54 10.94 -10.21
C GLN A 38 -5.27 9.68 -10.69
N ILE A 39 -6.47 9.43 -10.18
CA ILE A 39 -7.34 8.34 -10.65
C ILE A 39 -7.60 8.47 -12.15
N ALA A 40 -8.03 9.64 -12.60
CA ALA A 40 -8.29 9.89 -14.01
C ALA A 40 -7.03 9.70 -14.88
N ALA A 41 -5.89 10.26 -14.44
CA ALA A 41 -4.63 10.15 -15.18
C ALA A 41 -4.13 8.71 -15.30
N VAL A 42 -4.15 7.94 -14.20
CA VAL A 42 -3.72 6.53 -14.18
C VAL A 42 -4.62 5.67 -15.07
N ARG A 43 -5.94 5.82 -14.94
CA ARG A 43 -6.88 5.03 -15.73
C ARG A 43 -6.75 5.34 -17.22
N SER A 44 -6.59 6.62 -17.58
CA SER A 44 -6.31 7.00 -18.97
C SER A 44 -4.98 6.43 -19.47
N ALA A 45 -3.93 6.41 -18.63
CA ALA A 45 -2.64 5.86 -19.01
C ALA A 45 -2.64 4.34 -19.20
N LEU A 46 -3.58 3.62 -18.59
CA LEU A 46 -3.71 2.16 -18.68
C LEU A 46 -4.78 1.69 -19.67
N ASP A 47 -5.61 2.61 -20.18
CA ASP A 47 -6.72 2.26 -21.06
C ASP A 47 -6.23 1.55 -22.33
N GLY A 48 -6.87 0.42 -22.65
CA GLY A 48 -6.54 -0.43 -23.80
C GLY A 48 -5.17 -1.13 -23.77
N LYS A 49 -4.41 -1.05 -22.67
CA LYS A 49 -3.10 -1.71 -22.54
C LYS A 49 -3.21 -3.08 -21.88
N GLU A 50 -2.34 -4.01 -22.28
CA GLU A 50 -2.14 -5.23 -21.51
C GLU A 50 -1.63 -4.90 -20.09
N PRO A 51 -2.06 -5.68 -19.08
CA PRO A 51 -1.65 -5.45 -17.71
C PRO A 51 -0.15 -5.74 -17.56
N ALA A 52 0.53 -4.87 -16.84
CA ALA A 52 1.96 -4.98 -16.55
C ALA A 52 2.22 -4.54 -15.11
N PRO A 53 3.38 -4.90 -14.51
CA PRO A 53 3.82 -4.32 -13.25
C PRO A 53 3.77 -2.78 -13.28
N LEU A 54 3.39 -2.18 -12.15
CA LEU A 54 2.97 -0.77 -12.09
C LEU A 54 4.09 0.25 -12.34
N GLY A 55 5.35 -0.16 -12.22
CA GLY A 55 6.53 0.70 -12.31
C GLY A 55 6.62 1.53 -13.60
N ALA A 56 6.27 0.96 -14.76
CA ALA A 56 6.32 1.70 -16.03
C ALA A 56 5.30 2.86 -16.08
N THR A 57 4.09 2.62 -15.58
CA THR A 57 3.04 3.64 -15.48
C THR A 57 3.41 4.70 -14.43
N ALA A 58 3.95 4.28 -13.29
CA ALA A 58 4.43 5.16 -12.23
C ALA A 58 5.52 6.12 -12.75
N ALA A 59 6.51 5.59 -13.49
CA ALA A 59 7.57 6.36 -14.11
C ALA A 59 7.02 7.37 -15.15
N THR A 60 6.12 6.93 -16.02
CA THR A 60 5.50 7.77 -17.05
C THR A 60 4.74 8.96 -16.44
N LEU A 61 3.99 8.69 -15.38
CA LEU A 61 3.17 9.70 -14.68
C LEU A 61 3.95 10.47 -13.61
N LYS A 62 5.23 10.13 -13.38
CA LYS A 62 6.09 10.69 -12.32
C LYS A 62 5.39 10.66 -10.95
N THR A 63 4.79 9.52 -10.62
CA THR A 63 4.03 9.32 -9.38
C THR A 63 4.47 8.02 -8.69
N PRO A 64 4.36 7.89 -7.36
CA PRO A 64 4.67 6.65 -6.66
C PRO A 64 3.82 5.46 -7.17
N GLU A 65 4.39 4.26 -7.18
CA GLU A 65 3.66 3.05 -7.59
C GLU A 65 2.44 2.77 -6.71
N ALA A 66 2.51 3.08 -5.42
CA ALA A 66 1.36 2.98 -4.51
C ALA A 66 0.18 3.86 -4.95
N ILE A 67 0.44 5.04 -5.51
CA ILE A 67 -0.61 5.91 -6.07
C ILE A 67 -1.23 5.25 -7.31
N VAL A 68 -0.43 4.67 -8.20
CA VAL A 68 -0.94 3.91 -9.35
C VAL A 68 -1.82 2.74 -8.89
N ALA A 69 -1.37 1.97 -7.90
CA ALA A 69 -2.13 0.86 -7.33
C ALA A 69 -3.46 1.33 -6.73
N SER A 70 -3.45 2.43 -5.96
CA SER A 70 -4.65 2.98 -5.32
C SER A 70 -5.64 3.60 -6.30
N ALA A 71 -5.20 4.00 -7.50
CA ALA A 71 -6.02 4.62 -8.53
C ALA A 71 -6.85 3.59 -9.35
N LEU A 72 -6.43 2.33 -9.35
CA LEU A 72 -7.12 1.25 -10.03
C LEU A 72 -8.52 1.02 -9.43
N PRO A 73 -9.49 0.50 -10.21
CA PRO A 73 -10.78 0.09 -9.68
C PRO A 73 -10.62 -0.92 -8.53
N ALA A 74 -11.51 -0.86 -7.53
CA ALA A 74 -11.44 -1.73 -6.34
C ALA A 74 -11.55 -3.25 -6.65
N ALA A 75 -12.13 -3.58 -7.82
CA ALA A 75 -12.13 -4.94 -8.34
C ALA A 75 -10.72 -5.39 -8.77
N GLN A 76 -9.91 -4.49 -9.32
CA GLN A 76 -8.57 -4.78 -9.85
C GLN A 76 -7.45 -4.59 -8.83
N ALA A 77 -7.62 -3.69 -7.86
CA ALA A 77 -6.64 -3.46 -6.81
C ALA A 77 -7.30 -3.28 -5.44
N TYR A 78 -6.70 -3.88 -4.41
CA TYR A 78 -7.17 -3.76 -3.04
C TYR A 78 -5.97 -3.59 -2.10
N GLY A 79 -5.84 -2.39 -1.53
CA GLY A 79 -4.77 -2.03 -0.61
C GLY A 79 -5.16 -2.23 0.85
N VAL A 80 -4.21 -2.67 1.66
CA VAL A 80 -4.31 -2.84 3.12
C VAL A 80 -3.04 -2.30 3.80
N SER A 81 -3.11 -2.04 5.10
CA SER A 81 -1.94 -1.64 5.88
C SER A 81 -0.86 -2.73 5.90
N ALA A 82 0.41 -2.32 5.83
CA ALA A 82 1.55 -3.24 5.97
C ALA A 82 1.61 -3.94 7.34
N THR A 83 0.85 -3.50 8.34
CA THR A 83 0.70 -4.21 9.62
C THR A 83 0.15 -5.63 9.44
N HIS A 84 -0.52 -5.92 8.32
CA HIS A 84 -1.00 -7.25 7.96
C HIS A 84 0.03 -8.12 7.23
N PHE A 85 1.29 -7.67 7.12
CA PHE A 85 2.34 -8.39 6.41
C PHE A 85 2.45 -9.86 6.80
N GLN A 86 2.51 -10.19 8.10
CA GLN A 86 2.74 -11.57 8.53
C GLN A 86 1.61 -12.52 8.15
N VAL A 87 0.35 -12.09 8.29
CA VAL A 87 -0.80 -12.92 7.91
C VAL A 87 -0.89 -13.10 6.40
N ILE A 88 -0.56 -12.07 5.63
CA ILE A 88 -0.50 -12.14 4.16
C ILE A 88 0.65 -13.04 3.71
N TRP A 89 1.84 -12.88 4.29
CA TRP A 89 2.99 -13.72 3.99
C TRP A 89 2.69 -15.19 4.27
N LYS A 90 1.99 -15.48 5.37
CA LYS A 90 1.58 -16.85 5.69
C LYS A 90 0.68 -17.48 4.63
N SER A 91 -0.19 -16.68 4.00
CA SER A 91 -0.97 -17.13 2.84
C SER A 91 -0.09 -17.34 1.61
N LEU A 92 0.86 -16.43 1.35
CA LEU A 92 1.80 -16.54 0.23
C LEU A 92 2.69 -17.79 0.34
N GLU A 93 3.06 -18.24 1.54
CA GLU A 93 3.81 -19.50 1.73
C GLU A 93 3.13 -20.74 1.10
N THR A 94 1.82 -20.67 0.84
CA THR A 94 1.09 -21.75 0.17
C THR A 94 1.33 -21.79 -1.34
N TRP A 95 1.94 -20.74 -1.91
CA TRP A 95 2.16 -20.63 -3.34
C TRP A 95 3.33 -21.52 -3.75
N SER A 96 3.01 -22.61 -4.44
CA SER A 96 3.99 -23.59 -4.89
C SER A 96 4.80 -23.11 -6.10
N ASP A 97 4.29 -22.11 -6.81
CA ASP A 97 4.94 -21.48 -7.95
C ASP A 97 4.57 -19.99 -8.01
N ALA A 98 5.57 -19.14 -8.10
CA ALA A 98 5.44 -17.68 -8.09
C ALA A 98 6.64 -17.06 -8.81
N THR A 99 6.46 -15.85 -9.34
CA THR A 99 7.57 -15.02 -9.78
C THR A 99 7.69 -13.80 -8.89
N ILE A 100 8.83 -13.68 -8.21
CA ILE A 100 9.13 -12.54 -7.35
C ILE A 100 9.93 -11.52 -8.15
N PHE A 101 9.45 -10.28 -8.16
CA PHE A 101 10.03 -9.17 -8.90
C PHE A 101 10.67 -8.21 -7.89
N ILE A 102 11.94 -7.87 -8.12
CA ILE A 102 12.70 -6.91 -7.31
C ILE A 102 13.36 -5.91 -8.26
N SER A 103 13.04 -4.63 -8.11
CA SER A 103 13.67 -3.57 -8.89
C SER A 103 14.82 -2.94 -8.10
N LYS A 104 15.98 -2.74 -8.75
CA LYS A 104 17.11 -2.01 -8.20
C LYS A 104 17.73 -1.13 -9.27
N GLY A 105 17.58 0.19 -9.13
CA GLY A 105 18.00 1.11 -10.18
C GLY A 105 17.18 0.88 -11.45
N SER A 106 17.84 0.65 -12.57
CA SER A 106 17.18 0.34 -13.85
C SER A 106 16.97 -1.16 -14.07
N ASP A 107 17.47 -2.00 -13.17
CA ASP A 107 17.41 -3.46 -13.32
C ASP A 107 16.17 -4.03 -12.62
N LEU A 108 15.55 -5.01 -13.26
CA LEU A 108 14.49 -5.83 -12.71
C LEU A 108 15.01 -7.27 -12.58
N PHE A 109 14.96 -7.79 -11.36
CA PHE A 109 15.33 -9.17 -11.06
C PHE A 109 14.07 -10.00 -10.87
N GLU A 110 14.04 -11.15 -11.53
CA GLU A 110 12.98 -12.14 -11.39
C GLU A 110 13.52 -13.39 -10.70
N VAL A 111 12.83 -13.82 -9.65
CA VAL A 111 13.15 -15.06 -8.94
C VAL A 111 11.92 -15.95 -8.98
N GLN A 112 12.00 -17.03 -9.74
CA GLN A 112 10.93 -18.01 -9.89
C GLN A 112 11.05 -19.14 -8.85
N GLY A 113 9.90 -19.59 -8.36
CA GLY A 113 9.77 -20.74 -7.46
C GLY A 113 8.74 -20.52 -6.35
N SER A 114 8.56 -21.52 -5.49
CA SER A 114 7.62 -21.41 -4.37
C SER A 114 8.05 -20.31 -3.41
N VAL A 115 7.08 -19.61 -2.81
CA VAL A 115 7.36 -18.59 -1.79
C VAL A 115 7.96 -19.24 -0.54
N ALA A 116 9.05 -18.66 -0.04
CA ALA A 116 9.77 -19.17 1.12
C ALA A 116 8.96 -19.00 2.42
N ARG A 117 9.13 -19.96 3.34
CA ARG A 117 8.63 -19.83 4.72
C ARG A 117 9.29 -18.65 5.40
N GLY A 118 8.56 -17.96 6.28
CA GLY A 118 9.11 -16.81 6.98
C GLY A 118 8.72 -16.72 8.44
N GLU A 119 9.63 -16.17 9.24
CA GLU A 119 9.40 -15.92 10.67
C GLU A 119 10.02 -14.61 11.15
N PRO A 120 9.41 -13.90 12.12
CA PRO A 120 10.03 -12.75 12.76
C PRO A 120 11.34 -13.14 13.47
N SER A 121 12.38 -12.35 13.25
CA SER A 121 13.64 -12.51 13.96
C SER A 121 13.46 -12.27 15.47
N LYS A 122 14.04 -13.14 16.29
CA LYS A 122 14.09 -12.98 17.75
C LYS A 122 15.11 -11.94 18.23
N ARG A 123 15.96 -11.40 17.32
CA ARG A 123 17.13 -10.57 17.66
C ARG A 123 17.22 -9.24 16.89
N SER A 124 16.33 -9.01 15.93
CA SER A 124 16.35 -7.84 15.06
C SER A 124 14.94 -7.56 14.53
N LYS A 125 14.75 -6.44 13.81
CA LYS A 125 13.46 -6.13 13.16
C LYS A 125 13.25 -6.86 11.83
N PHE A 126 14.14 -7.78 11.47
CA PHE A 126 14.02 -8.54 10.24
C PHE A 126 12.95 -9.63 10.35
N PHE A 127 12.32 -9.93 9.22
CA PHE A 127 11.54 -11.14 8.98
C PHE A 127 12.36 -12.06 8.08
N ASN A 128 12.72 -13.24 8.58
CA ASN A 128 13.70 -14.12 7.96
C ASN A 128 13.00 -15.11 7.04
N LEU A 129 13.45 -15.20 5.79
CA LEU A 129 12.96 -16.15 4.81
C LEU A 129 13.88 -17.38 4.77
N HIS A 130 13.27 -18.56 4.90
CA HIS A 130 13.93 -19.84 4.91
C HIS A 130 13.28 -20.80 3.90
N ARG A 131 14.10 -21.47 3.09
CA ARG A 131 13.64 -22.59 2.26
C ARG A 131 14.73 -23.62 2.02
N GLU A 132 14.29 -24.81 1.65
CA GLU A 132 15.14 -25.87 1.10
C GLU A 132 15.03 -25.84 -0.44
N GLY A 133 16.14 -25.59 -1.14
CA GLY A 133 16.21 -25.53 -2.61
C GLY A 133 16.18 -24.11 -3.22
N PRO A 134 16.04 -23.98 -4.55
CA PRO A 134 16.13 -22.70 -5.26
C PRO A 134 14.94 -21.77 -4.97
N GLY A 135 15.15 -20.45 -5.07
CA GLY A 135 14.13 -19.43 -4.84
C GLY A 135 14.65 -18.30 -3.94
N LEU A 136 13.79 -17.34 -3.62
CA LEU A 136 14.18 -16.20 -2.79
C LEU A 136 14.40 -16.63 -1.33
N ILE A 137 15.56 -16.30 -0.78
CA ILE A 137 15.89 -16.33 0.65
C ILE A 137 16.37 -14.94 1.08
N GLY A 138 16.37 -14.66 2.38
CA GLY A 138 16.93 -13.41 2.89
C GLY A 138 16.20 -12.86 4.10
N HIS A 139 16.33 -11.55 4.31
CA HIS A 139 15.83 -10.84 5.48
C HIS A 139 15.03 -9.62 5.04
N LEU A 140 13.73 -9.62 5.30
CA LEU A 140 12.80 -8.55 4.95
C LEU A 140 12.63 -7.57 6.12
N ARG A 141 12.28 -6.31 5.84
CA ARG A 141 12.00 -5.28 6.85
C ARG A 141 10.56 -4.77 6.74
N PRO A 142 9.56 -5.62 7.06
CA PRO A 142 8.16 -5.22 6.95
C PRO A 142 7.79 -4.06 7.88
N ASP A 143 8.59 -3.79 8.91
CA ASP A 143 8.46 -2.59 9.74
C ASP A 143 8.73 -1.27 8.99
N LEU A 144 9.33 -1.33 7.79
CA LEU A 144 9.56 -0.17 6.92
C LEU A 144 8.55 -0.07 5.78
N TYR A 145 7.60 -1.00 5.69
CA TYR A 145 6.59 -0.99 4.63
C TYR A 145 5.41 -0.11 5.03
N SER A 146 4.77 0.52 4.06
CA SER A 146 3.57 1.34 4.27
C SER A 146 2.30 0.55 4.01
N SER A 147 2.27 -0.17 2.89
CA SER A 147 1.05 -0.79 2.38
C SER A 147 1.34 -2.03 1.55
N ILE A 148 0.32 -2.86 1.41
CA ILE A 148 0.33 -4.07 0.61
C ILE A 148 -0.89 -4.02 -0.31
N TYR A 149 -0.68 -4.24 -1.59
CA TYR A 149 -1.75 -4.24 -2.59
C TYR A 149 -1.88 -5.60 -3.25
N LEU A 150 -3.08 -6.16 -3.18
CA LEU A 150 -3.52 -7.23 -4.07
C LEU A 150 -3.83 -6.62 -5.45
N LEU A 151 -3.31 -7.22 -6.51
CA LEU A 151 -3.59 -6.87 -7.90
C LEU A 151 -4.24 -8.06 -8.63
N GLU A 152 -5.33 -7.79 -9.34
CA GLU A 152 -6.00 -8.68 -10.29
C GLU A 152 -6.46 -7.86 -11.49
N ILE A 153 -5.55 -7.62 -12.43
CA ILE A 153 -5.80 -6.71 -13.56
C ILE A 153 -6.05 -7.55 -14.83
N PRO A 154 -7.28 -7.54 -15.37
CA PRO A 154 -7.59 -8.27 -16.60
C PRO A 154 -6.94 -7.58 -17.80
N GLY A 155 -6.38 -8.37 -18.70
CA GLY A 155 -5.97 -8.00 -20.05
C GLY A 155 -6.74 -8.78 -21.10
N THR A 156 -6.41 -8.55 -22.37
CA THR A 156 -6.97 -9.31 -23.49
C THR A 156 -6.32 -10.69 -23.63
N SER A 157 -5.03 -10.80 -23.29
CA SER A 157 -4.26 -12.04 -23.43
C SER A 157 -4.13 -12.83 -22.12
N THR A 158 -3.99 -12.12 -21.00
CA THR A 158 -3.78 -12.70 -19.68
C THR A 158 -4.35 -11.81 -18.59
N THR A 159 -4.38 -12.30 -17.35
CA THR A 159 -4.72 -11.48 -16.18
C THR A 159 -3.49 -11.43 -15.27
N LEU A 160 -3.00 -10.22 -14.99
CA LEU A 160 -1.95 -10.03 -14.00
C LEU A 160 -2.51 -10.25 -12.60
N ARG A 161 -1.93 -11.19 -11.86
CA ARG A 161 -2.34 -11.54 -10.49
C ARG A 161 -1.14 -11.49 -9.58
N GLY A 162 -1.19 -10.71 -8.52
CA GLY A 162 -0.09 -10.67 -7.56
C GLY A 162 -0.34 -9.83 -6.32
N VAL A 163 0.69 -9.75 -5.49
CA VAL A 163 0.74 -8.96 -4.27
C VAL A 163 1.98 -8.08 -4.30
N VAL A 164 1.81 -6.77 -4.15
CA VAL A 164 2.89 -5.77 -4.20
C VAL A 164 3.07 -5.14 -2.83
N PHE A 165 4.31 -4.97 -2.40
CA PHE A 165 4.67 -4.42 -1.10
C PHE A 165 5.34 -3.06 -1.30
N PHE A 166 4.81 -2.00 -0.68
CA PHE A 166 5.31 -0.65 -0.83
C PHE A 166 5.99 -0.13 0.43
N ASP A 167 7.03 0.68 0.27
CA ASP A 167 7.67 1.40 1.38
C ASP A 167 6.94 2.72 1.71
N GLN A 168 7.48 3.46 2.69
CA GLN A 168 6.96 4.76 3.11
C GLN A 168 6.99 5.85 2.02
N SER A 169 7.74 5.67 0.94
CA SER A 169 7.76 6.56 -0.22
C SER A 169 6.76 6.15 -1.31
N GLY A 170 6.11 4.99 -1.15
CA GLY A 170 5.18 4.43 -2.12
C GLY A 170 5.87 3.75 -3.29
N ALA A 171 7.19 3.53 -3.22
CA ALA A 171 7.95 2.72 -4.17
C ALA A 171 7.74 1.24 -3.87
N SER A 172 7.71 0.39 -4.90
CA SER A 172 7.66 -1.06 -4.71
C SER A 172 8.97 -1.53 -4.09
N VAL A 173 8.89 -2.25 -2.96
CA VAL A 173 10.04 -2.94 -2.38
C VAL A 173 10.28 -4.23 -3.16
N PHE A 174 9.21 -4.99 -3.41
CA PHE A 174 9.14 -6.17 -4.26
C PHE A 174 7.68 -6.55 -4.48
N SER A 175 7.45 -7.51 -5.39
CA SER A 175 6.12 -8.08 -5.64
C SER A 175 6.17 -9.57 -5.90
N VAL A 176 5.09 -10.28 -5.59
CA VAL A 176 4.91 -11.72 -5.79
C VAL A 176 3.77 -11.92 -6.78
N TYR A 177 4.06 -12.41 -7.98
CA TYR A 177 3.07 -12.63 -9.03
C TYR A 177 2.82 -14.12 -9.28
N VAL A 178 1.59 -14.43 -9.69
CA VAL A 178 1.27 -15.71 -10.34
C VAL A 178 2.03 -15.73 -11.67
N PRO A 179 2.78 -16.80 -11.98
CA PRO A 179 3.51 -16.90 -13.23
C PRO A 179 2.53 -17.04 -14.40
N GLY A 180 2.81 -16.42 -15.54
CA GLY A 180 1.91 -16.50 -16.70
C GLY A 180 2.28 -15.59 -17.87
N GLU A 181 3.52 -15.11 -17.92
CA GLU A 181 4.01 -14.40 -19.10
C GLU A 181 4.32 -15.42 -20.20
N GLY A 182 3.71 -15.25 -21.38
CA GLY A 182 3.92 -16.14 -22.53
C GLY A 182 3.19 -17.49 -22.50
N ALA A 183 2.58 -17.89 -21.36
CA ALA A 183 1.78 -19.10 -21.25
C ALA A 183 0.70 -18.98 -20.16
N PRO A 184 -0.42 -19.74 -20.24
CA PRO A 184 -1.41 -19.76 -19.18
C PRO A 184 -0.82 -20.17 -17.82
N PRO A 185 -1.24 -19.51 -16.71
CA PRO A 185 -0.77 -19.86 -15.38
C PRO A 185 -1.21 -21.28 -14.98
N PRO A 186 -0.42 -22.00 -14.16
CA PRO A 186 -0.88 -23.23 -13.54
C PRO A 186 -2.15 -23.00 -12.71
N ALA A 187 -3.16 -23.88 -12.84
CA ALA A 187 -4.43 -23.74 -12.13
C ALA A 187 -4.24 -23.66 -10.59
N ALA A 188 -3.32 -24.44 -10.05
CA ALA A 188 -2.98 -24.42 -8.62
C ALA A 188 -2.49 -23.04 -8.15
N ALA A 189 -1.67 -22.35 -8.95
CA ALA A 189 -1.17 -21.02 -8.63
C ALA A 189 -2.32 -19.98 -8.63
N VAL A 190 -3.26 -20.11 -9.57
CA VAL A 190 -4.47 -19.27 -9.60
C VAL A 190 -5.36 -19.51 -8.38
N ASP A 191 -5.54 -20.76 -7.94
CA ASP A 191 -6.35 -21.07 -6.77
C ASP A 191 -5.69 -20.61 -5.45
N GLN A 192 -4.37 -20.76 -5.33
CA GLN A 192 -3.57 -20.20 -4.23
C GLN A 192 -3.69 -18.66 -4.17
N PHE A 193 -3.67 -18.01 -5.34
CA PHE A 193 -3.95 -16.58 -5.44
C PHE A 193 -5.36 -16.24 -4.96
N LYS A 194 -6.40 -16.96 -5.38
CA LYS A 194 -7.79 -16.69 -4.94
C LYS A 194 -7.95 -16.80 -3.43
N ALA A 195 -7.30 -17.78 -2.80
CA ALA A 195 -7.29 -17.91 -1.34
C ALA A 195 -6.64 -16.69 -0.68
N THR A 196 -5.51 -16.24 -1.21
CA THR A 196 -4.81 -15.03 -0.72
C THR A 196 -5.61 -13.75 -0.97
N SER A 197 -6.27 -13.64 -2.13
CA SER A 197 -7.19 -12.56 -2.50
C SER A 197 -8.37 -12.47 -1.52
N THR A 198 -8.98 -13.61 -1.19
CA THR A 198 -10.06 -13.71 -0.20
C THR A 198 -9.60 -13.22 1.18
N LEU A 199 -8.42 -13.66 1.62
CA LEU A 199 -7.81 -13.20 2.86
C LEU A 199 -7.61 -11.67 2.84
N ILE A 200 -6.92 -11.13 1.84
CA ILE A 200 -6.60 -9.69 1.78
C ILE A 200 -7.88 -8.85 1.73
N ARG A 201 -8.88 -9.26 0.97
CA ARG A 201 -10.16 -8.54 0.87
C ARG A 201 -11.02 -8.60 2.13
N SER A 202 -10.71 -9.49 3.07
CA SER A 202 -11.38 -9.52 4.39
C SER A 202 -10.74 -8.57 5.41
N LEU A 203 -9.55 -8.02 5.10
CA LEU A 203 -8.86 -7.05 5.94
C LEU A 203 -9.38 -5.61 5.69
N PRO A 204 -9.17 -4.67 6.63
CA PRO A 204 -9.60 -3.29 6.44
C PRO A 204 -8.95 -2.64 5.21
N LYS A 205 -9.79 -2.16 4.29
CA LYS A 205 -9.33 -1.44 3.10
C LYS A 205 -8.59 -0.17 3.50
N LEU A 206 -7.43 0.05 2.87
CA LEU A 206 -6.58 1.21 3.11
C LEU A 206 -7.17 2.50 2.53
N CYS A 207 -7.44 2.51 1.22
CA CYS A 207 -8.03 3.66 0.54
C CYS A 207 -9.53 3.47 0.38
N GLN A 208 -10.29 4.34 1.05
CA GLN A 208 -11.74 4.41 0.85
C GLN A 208 -12.01 4.88 -0.57
N SER A 209 -12.98 4.24 -1.24
CA SER A 209 -13.53 4.80 -2.47
C SER A 209 -14.26 6.09 -2.09
N GLU A 210 -14.10 7.19 -2.82
CA GLU A 210 -14.93 8.37 -2.60
C GLU A 210 -16.40 7.95 -2.70
N SER A 211 -17.13 8.04 -1.58
CA SER A 211 -18.58 7.91 -1.59
C SER A 211 -19.11 9.15 -2.30
N HIS A 212 -19.42 9.04 -3.59
CA HIS A 212 -20.25 10.04 -4.25
C HIS A 212 -21.66 9.90 -3.65
N SER A 213 -21.94 10.71 -2.62
CA SER A 213 -23.31 11.06 -2.29
C SER A 213 -23.85 11.87 -3.47
N HIS A 214 -24.74 11.25 -4.24
CA HIS A 214 -25.61 11.95 -5.19
C HIS A 214 -26.67 12.73 -4.42
#